data_AF-A0A916MLQ3-F1
#
_entry.id   AF-A0A916MLQ3-F1
#
_cell.length_a   1.000
_cell.length_b   1.000
_cell.length_c   1.000
_cell.angle_alpha   90.00
_cell.angle_beta   90.00
_cell.angle_gamma   90.00
#
_symmetry.space_group_name_H-M   'P 1'
#
loop_
_entity.id
_entity.type
_entity.pdbx_description
1 polymer ?
#
loop_
_entity_poly.entity_id
_entity_poly.type
_entity_poly.pdbx_seq_one_letter_code
_entity_poly.pdbx_strand_id
1 'polypeptide(L)'
;MSLVRAGRGPHATPTKGSFMPHLIVFSHLRWDFVYQRPQHLLSRLAKHYEVLFVEEPLRCEAGAWLDCREGAPGVTVLRPHTPVEAPGFHDDQLPLLRPLLSEHLAEQGITDYVVWFYTPMALPLLAELSRPTEAPAQSRGAGGMQPRAVVYDCMDELSAFQNAPRQLRQREAALLKVADLVLTGGPSLYEAKRGLHPNVLCLPSAVDARHYSPQFSTSRIDAMLQAEQIQGRIPGPRLGFFGVIDERLDIALIDAVAQAEPDWQVVMVGPVVKIDPEQLPRRPNIHWLGQQPYALLPQLVADWDVCLLPFALNESTRFISPTKTLEYMAAEKPVVSTPVHDVVAMYGDVVRIGHDHAAFIEGCRWALSETGYKRAERIGEMLATVSRFSWDNTAKTIHEAIESVLGARALMPQPLALEQAPVDVEELPAEVATVGNLALTAPRAAGVKVHPVPAKRNLAQAG
;
A
#
# COMPACT_ATOMS: atom_id res chain seq x y z
N MET A 1 -44.74 -43.50 18.67
CA MET A 1 -43.29 -43.81 18.68
C MET A 1 -42.54 -42.53 18.34
N SER A 2 -41.65 -42.13 19.24
CA SER A 2 -41.13 -40.77 19.43
C SER A 2 -40.02 -40.41 18.45
N LEU A 3 -40.02 -39.16 17.99
CA LEU A 3 -38.92 -38.50 17.29
C LEU A 3 -37.73 -38.28 18.24
N VAL A 4 -36.51 -38.49 17.74
CA VAL A 4 -35.26 -38.08 18.40
C VAL A 4 -34.68 -36.89 17.63
N ARG A 5 -34.70 -35.72 18.26
CA ARG A 5 -33.93 -34.52 17.88
C ARG A 5 -32.53 -34.64 18.46
N ALA A 6 -31.49 -34.56 17.62
CA ALA A 6 -30.11 -34.36 18.07
C ALA A 6 -29.89 -32.87 18.38
N GLY A 7 -29.44 -32.58 19.61
CA GLY A 7 -29.23 -31.23 20.13
C GLY A 7 -28.02 -30.53 19.51
N ARG A 8 -28.20 -29.26 19.16
CA ARG A 8 -27.10 -28.31 18.93
C ARG A 8 -26.43 -28.01 20.27
N GLY A 9 -25.12 -28.19 20.35
CA GLY A 9 -24.30 -27.71 21.47
C GLY A 9 -24.42 -26.19 21.62
N PRO A 10 -24.15 -25.65 22.82
CA PRO A 10 -24.33 -24.23 23.07
C PRO A 10 -23.34 -23.44 22.20
N HIS A 11 -23.89 -22.64 21.27
CA HIS A 11 -23.17 -21.50 20.74
C HIS A 11 -22.79 -20.63 21.94
N ALA A 12 -21.49 -20.48 22.18
CA ALA A 12 -20.98 -19.49 23.10
C ALA A 12 -21.50 -18.12 22.64
N THR A 13 -22.47 -17.59 23.36
CA THR A 13 -22.89 -16.20 23.28
C THR A 13 -21.67 -15.32 23.58
N PRO A 14 -21.40 -14.27 22.78
CA PRO A 14 -20.34 -13.32 23.11
C PRO A 14 -20.64 -12.75 24.50
N THR A 15 -19.67 -12.88 25.40
CA THR A 15 -19.71 -12.24 26.71
C THR A 15 -19.88 -10.73 26.53
N LYS A 16 -21.00 -10.20 27.02
CA LYS A 16 -21.23 -8.77 27.22
C LYS A 16 -20.07 -8.18 28.02
N GLY A 17 -19.33 -7.22 27.43
CA GLY A 17 -18.43 -6.33 28.17
C GLY A 17 -17.00 -6.20 27.65
N SER A 18 -16.56 -6.93 26.62
CA SER A 18 -15.25 -6.68 26.02
C SER A 18 -15.36 -5.52 25.03
N PHE A 19 -14.85 -4.34 25.38
CA PHE A 19 -14.60 -3.29 24.40
C PHE A 19 -13.60 -3.82 23.38
N MET A 20 -13.91 -3.69 22.08
CA MET A 20 -12.95 -4.04 21.02
C MET A 20 -11.85 -2.96 21.01
N PRO A 21 -10.56 -3.34 20.99
CA PRO A 21 -9.48 -2.36 20.92
C PRO A 21 -9.53 -1.60 19.60
N HIS A 22 -9.05 -0.36 19.58
CA HIS A 22 -9.03 0.43 18.35
C HIS A 22 -7.77 0.15 17.53
N LEU A 23 -7.89 0.23 16.21
CA LEU A 23 -6.78 0.21 15.27
C LEU A 23 -6.77 1.51 14.48
N ILE A 24 -5.85 2.42 14.80
CA ILE A 24 -5.70 3.71 14.10
C ILE A 24 -4.71 3.51 12.96
N VAL A 25 -5.19 3.67 11.73
CA VAL A 25 -4.42 3.39 10.52
C VAL A 25 -4.15 4.68 9.75
N PHE A 26 -2.88 5.00 9.51
CA PHE A 26 -2.49 6.12 8.65
C PHE A 26 -2.17 5.64 7.24
N SER A 27 -2.89 6.17 6.26
CA SER A 27 -2.82 5.71 4.88
C SER A 27 -2.58 6.84 3.87
N HIS A 28 -1.62 6.63 2.96
CA HIS A 28 -1.45 7.44 1.76
C HIS A 28 -2.44 7.05 0.64
N LEU A 29 -3.18 5.95 0.82
CA LEU A 29 -4.20 5.45 -0.08
C LEU A 29 -5.59 5.87 0.43
N ARG A 30 -6.48 6.23 -0.49
CA ARG A 30 -7.88 6.52 -0.18
C ARG A 30 -8.71 5.25 -0.18
N TRP A 31 -9.64 5.14 0.76
CA TRP A 31 -10.49 3.97 0.94
C TRP A 31 -11.34 3.69 -0.30
N ASP A 32 -11.93 4.75 -0.88
CA ASP A 32 -12.89 4.67 -1.99
C ASP A 32 -12.24 4.75 -3.38
N PHE A 33 -10.91 4.73 -3.48
CA PHE A 33 -10.23 4.83 -4.77
C PHE A 33 -10.06 3.46 -5.43
N VAL A 34 -8.94 2.77 -5.21
CA VAL A 34 -8.70 1.43 -5.74
C VAL A 34 -8.77 0.43 -4.59
N TYR A 35 -9.61 -0.60 -4.75
CA TYR A 35 -9.73 -1.69 -3.80
C TYR A 35 -8.48 -2.56 -3.87
N GLN A 36 -7.77 -2.67 -2.76
CA GLN A 36 -6.47 -3.35 -2.68
C GLN A 36 -6.22 -3.83 -1.23
N ARG A 37 -4.95 -4.10 -0.91
CA ARG A 37 -4.51 -4.67 0.38
C ARG A 37 -5.16 -4.03 1.62
N PRO A 38 -5.25 -2.69 1.79
CA PRO A 38 -5.87 -2.09 2.97
C PRO A 38 -7.32 -2.51 3.16
N GLN A 39 -8.14 -2.48 2.12
CA GLN A 39 -9.54 -2.85 2.22
C GLN A 39 -9.68 -4.35 2.54
N HIS A 40 -8.87 -5.21 1.90
CA HIS A 40 -8.88 -6.63 2.19
C HIS A 40 -8.52 -6.95 3.64
N LEU A 41 -7.45 -6.34 4.16
CA LEU A 41 -6.94 -6.63 5.50
C LEU A 41 -7.79 -5.97 6.58
N LEU A 42 -8.06 -4.68 6.46
CA LEU A 42 -8.70 -3.92 7.53
C LEU A 42 -10.17 -4.30 7.72
N SER A 43 -10.92 -4.60 6.65
CA SER A 43 -12.29 -5.12 6.79
C SER A 43 -12.34 -6.51 7.43
N ARG A 44 -11.25 -7.30 7.36
CA ARG A 44 -11.15 -8.59 8.05
C ARG A 44 -10.71 -8.42 9.51
N LEU A 45 -9.76 -7.52 9.76
CA LEU A 45 -9.32 -7.13 11.09
C LEU A 45 -10.41 -6.40 11.89
N ALA A 46 -11.38 -5.79 11.22
CA ALA A 46 -12.56 -5.18 11.85
C ALA A 46 -13.42 -6.17 12.68
N LYS A 47 -13.20 -7.48 12.54
CA LYS A 47 -13.78 -8.51 13.42
C LYS A 47 -13.14 -8.55 14.82
N HIS A 48 -11.97 -7.91 14.98
CA HIS A 48 -11.14 -7.92 16.18
C HIS A 48 -10.86 -6.50 16.71
N TYR A 49 -10.94 -5.48 15.85
CA TYR A 49 -10.65 -4.09 16.18
C TYR A 49 -11.75 -3.15 15.66
N GLU A 50 -11.98 -2.04 16.35
CA GLU A 50 -12.67 -0.88 15.76
C GLU A 50 -11.64 -0.08 14.94
N VAL A 51 -11.76 -0.08 13.61
CA VAL A 51 -10.73 0.49 12.73
C VAL A 51 -11.02 1.95 12.42
N LEU A 52 -10.07 2.84 12.71
CA LEU A 52 -10.06 4.23 12.24
C LEU A 52 -9.05 4.38 11.10
N PHE A 53 -9.53 4.52 9.87
CA PHE A 53 -8.70 4.68 8.68
C PHE A 53 -8.52 6.15 8.33
N VAL A 54 -7.36 6.71 8.68
CA VAL A 54 -6.99 8.10 8.44
C VAL A 54 -6.37 8.27 7.05
N GLU A 55 -7.10 8.94 6.16
CA GLU A 55 -6.63 9.29 4.82
C GLU A 55 -5.75 10.56 4.82
N GLU A 56 -5.04 10.77 3.72
CA GLU A 56 -4.45 12.06 3.40
C GLU A 56 -5.49 13.17 3.27
N PRO A 57 -5.16 14.40 3.72
CA PRO A 57 -6.07 15.53 3.65
C PRO A 57 -6.52 15.84 2.22
N LEU A 58 -7.74 16.35 2.08
CA LEU A 58 -8.18 17.04 0.87
C LEU A 58 -8.04 18.54 1.05
N ARG A 59 -7.57 19.22 -0.02
CA ARG A 59 -7.56 20.68 -0.07
C ARG A 59 -9.00 21.20 0.00
N CYS A 60 -9.25 22.14 0.89
CA CYS A 60 -10.47 22.95 0.90
C CYS A 60 -10.14 24.44 1.07
N GLU A 61 -11.07 25.31 0.70
CA GLU A 61 -10.91 26.76 0.90
C GLU A 61 -11.26 27.18 2.35
N ALA A 62 -12.11 26.40 3.02
CA ALA A 62 -12.53 26.64 4.40
C ALA A 62 -11.43 26.29 5.42
N GLY A 63 -11.71 26.54 6.71
CA GLY A 63 -10.88 26.06 7.83
C GLY A 63 -10.76 24.53 7.87
N ALA A 64 -9.86 24.02 8.70
CA ALA A 64 -9.62 22.59 8.79
C ALA A 64 -10.77 21.86 9.50
N TRP A 65 -11.20 20.71 8.97
CA TRP A 65 -12.25 19.87 9.56
C TRP A 65 -12.04 18.39 9.20
N LEU A 66 -12.79 17.49 9.86
CA LEU A 66 -12.66 16.04 9.68
C LEU A 66 -13.97 15.44 9.14
N ASP A 67 -13.92 14.90 7.92
CA ASP A 67 -14.99 14.05 7.37
C ASP A 67 -14.89 12.65 8.00
N CYS A 68 -15.97 12.19 8.61
CA CYS A 68 -16.07 10.89 9.25
C CYS A 68 -17.18 10.09 8.58
N ARG A 69 -16.84 8.96 7.96
CA ARG A 69 -17.83 8.11 7.27
C ARG A 69 -17.55 6.63 7.47
N GLU A 70 -18.58 5.81 7.40
CA GLU A 70 -18.43 4.36 7.39
C GLU A 70 -17.83 3.91 6.05
N GLY A 71 -16.68 3.24 6.08
CA GLY A 71 -16.04 2.67 4.90
C GLY A 71 -16.43 1.21 4.66
N ALA A 72 -16.60 0.45 5.74
CA ALA A 72 -17.08 -0.93 5.77
C ALA A 72 -17.53 -1.25 7.21
N PRO A 73 -18.24 -2.37 7.47
CA PRO A 73 -18.60 -2.75 8.83
C PRO A 73 -17.36 -2.82 9.75
N GLY A 74 -17.36 -2.03 10.82
CA GLY A 74 -16.24 -1.88 11.78
C GLY A 74 -15.03 -1.07 11.28
N VAL A 75 -15.18 -0.35 10.16
CA VAL A 75 -14.17 0.56 9.61
C VAL A 75 -14.76 1.96 9.41
N THR A 76 -14.27 2.92 10.18
CA THR A 76 -14.57 4.34 10.02
C THR A 76 -13.43 5.02 9.28
N VAL A 77 -13.74 5.70 8.18
CA VAL A 77 -12.78 6.49 7.42
C VAL A 77 -12.80 7.92 7.93
N LEU A 78 -11.63 8.40 8.33
CA LEU A 78 -11.38 9.77 8.76
C LEU A 78 -10.61 10.47 7.64
N ARG A 79 -11.26 11.41 6.98
CA ARG A 79 -10.68 12.20 5.89
C ARG A 79 -10.56 13.66 6.33
N PRO A 80 -9.35 14.13 6.65
CA PRO A 80 -9.15 15.53 6.96
C PRO A 80 -9.37 16.40 5.71
N HIS A 81 -9.85 17.61 5.94
CA HIS A 81 -9.91 18.67 4.94
C HIS A 81 -9.12 19.86 5.48
N THR A 82 -8.19 20.42 4.70
CA THR A 82 -7.31 21.49 5.16
C THR A 82 -7.10 22.58 4.11
N PRO A 83 -6.81 23.82 4.54
CA PRO A 83 -6.44 24.90 3.64
C PRO A 83 -4.98 24.85 3.16
N VAL A 84 -4.30 23.71 3.25
CA VAL A 84 -2.86 23.59 2.93
C VAL A 84 -2.68 22.93 1.56
N GLU A 85 -1.88 23.55 0.69
CA GLU A 85 -1.58 23.04 -0.67
C GLU A 85 -0.70 21.79 -0.66
N ALA A 86 0.17 21.65 0.33
CA ALA A 86 1.11 20.54 0.39
C ALA A 86 0.37 19.19 0.51
N PRO A 87 0.71 18.17 -0.29
CA PRO A 87 -0.03 16.91 -0.32
C PRO A 87 0.26 16.02 0.89
N GLY A 88 -0.62 15.05 1.12
CA GLY A 88 -0.40 13.98 2.09
C GLY A 88 -0.12 14.43 3.51
N PHE A 89 0.78 13.72 4.19
CA PHE A 89 1.21 14.05 5.56
C PHE A 89 2.47 14.95 5.57
N HIS A 90 2.49 15.96 4.70
CA HIS A 90 3.55 16.98 4.68
C HIS A 90 3.62 17.75 6.02
N ASP A 91 4.77 18.33 6.34
CA ASP A 91 4.97 19.05 7.62
C ASP A 91 3.98 20.20 7.81
N ASP A 92 3.63 20.91 6.74
CA ASP A 92 2.66 22.00 6.75
C ASP A 92 1.23 21.54 7.10
N GLN A 93 0.91 20.26 6.90
CA GLN A 93 -0.39 19.68 7.25
C GLN A 93 -0.48 19.36 8.74
N LEU A 94 0.64 18.99 9.37
CA LEU A 94 0.67 18.46 10.74
C LEU A 94 0.06 19.40 11.78
N PRO A 95 0.28 20.74 11.78
CA PRO A 95 -0.33 21.65 12.75
C PRO A 95 -1.86 21.63 12.73
N LEU A 96 -2.49 21.26 11.61
CA LEU A 96 -3.94 21.16 11.46
C LEU A 96 -4.46 19.75 11.71
N LEU A 97 -3.71 18.73 11.27
CA LEU A 97 -4.11 17.33 11.45
C LEU A 97 -4.07 16.90 12.93
N ARG A 98 -3.10 17.41 13.70
CA ARG A 98 -2.93 17.08 15.11
C ARG A 98 -4.16 17.39 15.97
N PRO A 99 -4.66 18.64 16.03
CA PRO A 99 -5.83 18.97 16.83
C PRO A 99 -7.07 18.18 16.37
N LEU A 100 -7.33 18.08 15.06
CA LEU A 100 -8.47 17.33 14.52
C LEU A 100 -8.51 15.87 15.00
N LEU A 101 -7.37 15.19 14.94
CA LEU A 101 -7.28 13.79 15.38
C LEU A 101 -7.40 13.69 16.90
N SER A 102 -6.74 14.57 17.65
CA SER A 102 -6.80 14.54 19.12
C SER A 102 -8.20 14.82 19.67
N GLU A 103 -8.92 15.77 19.08
CA GLU A 103 -10.30 16.10 19.42
C GLU A 103 -11.22 14.93 19.11
N HIS A 104 -11.11 14.34 17.90
CA HIS A 104 -11.90 13.17 17.53
C HIS A 104 -11.69 11.99 18.49
N LEU A 105 -10.44 11.66 18.82
CA LEU A 105 -10.16 10.56 19.75
C LEU A 105 -10.69 10.84 21.16
N ALA A 106 -10.57 12.09 21.63
CA ALA A 106 -11.09 12.50 22.93
C ALA A 106 -12.63 12.44 22.99
N GLU A 107 -13.32 12.92 21.94
CA GLU A 107 -14.79 12.88 21.82
C GLU A 107 -15.32 11.45 21.81
N GLN A 108 -14.59 10.52 21.17
CA GLN A 108 -14.95 9.10 21.12
C GLN A 108 -14.45 8.30 22.33
N GLY A 109 -13.72 8.93 23.27
CA GLY A 109 -13.15 8.24 24.45
C GLY A 109 -12.09 7.19 24.10
N ILE A 110 -11.43 7.33 22.94
CA ILE A 110 -10.48 6.35 22.41
C ILE A 110 -9.16 6.50 23.15
N THR A 111 -8.83 5.47 23.90
CA THR A 111 -7.70 5.42 24.83
C THR A 111 -6.89 4.14 24.62
N ASP A 112 -7.54 3.01 24.41
CA ASP A 112 -6.89 1.74 24.07
C ASP A 112 -6.79 1.52 22.56
N TYR A 113 -5.57 1.62 22.00
CA TYR A 113 -5.35 1.49 20.57
C TYR A 113 -3.97 0.95 20.15
N VAL A 114 -3.95 0.33 18.96
CA VAL A 114 -2.77 0.01 18.16
C VAL A 114 -2.68 1.02 17.00
N VAL A 115 -1.48 1.44 16.63
CA VAL A 115 -1.26 2.33 15.47
C VAL A 115 -0.64 1.56 14.33
N TRP A 116 -1.17 1.76 13.13
CA TRP A 116 -0.72 1.12 11.89
C TRP A 116 -0.33 2.19 10.86
N PHE A 117 0.82 2.01 10.22
CA PHE A 117 1.29 2.88 9.15
C PHE A 117 1.34 2.14 7.81
N TYR A 118 0.67 2.69 6.79
CA TYR A 118 0.98 2.41 5.38
C TYR A 118 1.93 3.45 4.78
N THR A 119 2.24 4.53 5.51
CA THR A 119 3.16 5.57 5.04
C THR A 119 4.02 6.10 6.17
N PRO A 120 5.35 6.15 6.01
CA PRO A 120 6.24 6.82 6.97
C PRO A 120 5.95 8.31 7.12
N MET A 121 5.29 8.94 6.14
CA MET A 121 5.00 10.37 6.21
C MET A 121 4.11 10.73 7.40
N ALA A 122 3.25 9.82 7.86
CA ALA A 122 2.40 10.08 9.01
C ALA A 122 3.10 9.88 10.38
N LEU A 123 4.34 9.39 10.42
CA LEU A 123 5.08 9.13 11.67
C LEU A 123 5.04 10.30 12.67
N PRO A 124 5.17 11.59 12.27
CA PRO A 124 5.10 12.69 13.22
C PRO A 124 3.77 12.81 13.98
N LEU A 125 2.69 12.19 13.51
CA LEU A 125 1.40 12.15 14.22
C LEU A 125 1.44 11.16 15.40
N LEU A 126 2.31 10.15 15.38
CA LEU A 126 2.47 9.19 16.47
C LEU A 126 2.84 9.86 17.80
N ALA A 127 3.79 10.80 17.74
CA ALA A 127 4.27 11.51 18.92
C ALA A 127 3.16 12.35 19.58
N GLU A 128 2.19 12.80 18.79
CA GLU A 128 1.10 13.67 19.24
C GLU A 128 -0.06 12.89 19.81
N LEU A 129 -0.38 11.72 19.22
CA LEU A 129 -1.27 10.73 19.84
C LEU A 129 -0.79 10.34 21.24
N SER A 130 0.52 10.38 21.45
CA SER A 130 1.18 10.01 22.70
C SER A 130 1.33 11.16 23.71
N ARG A 131 0.96 12.40 23.36
CA ARG A 131 1.06 13.55 24.28
C ARG A 131 -0.13 13.59 25.25
N PRO A 132 0.08 13.96 26.52
CA PRO A 132 -1.01 14.32 27.41
C PRO A 132 -1.73 15.53 26.84
N THR A 133 -3.04 15.43 26.59
CA THR A 133 -3.86 16.59 26.24
C THR A 133 -3.92 17.55 27.44
N GLU A 134 -3.65 18.85 27.21
CA GLU A 134 -3.78 19.92 28.21
C GLU A 134 -5.26 20.28 28.50
N ALA A 135 -6.17 19.30 28.45
CA ALA A 135 -7.58 19.52 28.70
C ALA A 135 -7.85 19.76 30.21
N PRO A 136 -8.81 20.63 30.58
CA PRO A 136 -9.10 20.97 31.97
C PRO A 136 -9.38 19.73 32.83
N ALA A 137 -8.83 19.74 34.04
CA ALA A 137 -8.73 18.61 34.98
C ALA A 137 -10.04 17.95 35.46
N GLN A 138 -11.20 18.30 34.87
CA GLN A 138 -12.52 17.82 35.29
C GLN A 138 -13.04 16.62 34.47
N SER A 139 -12.37 16.24 33.37
CA SER A 139 -12.69 15.08 32.53
C SER A 139 -11.66 13.94 32.61
N ARG A 140 -10.95 13.81 33.73
CA ARG A 140 -9.86 12.83 33.93
C ARG A 140 -10.32 11.36 33.76
N GLY A 141 -10.03 10.80 32.58
CA GLY A 141 -9.32 9.52 32.44
C GLY A 141 -7.83 9.83 32.19
N ALA A 142 -6.91 9.09 32.81
CA ALA A 142 -5.53 9.49 33.01
C ALA A 142 -4.60 9.38 31.78
N GLY A 143 -3.69 10.35 31.62
CA GLY A 143 -2.38 10.21 30.96
C GLY A 143 -2.38 10.35 29.43
N GLY A 144 -1.35 11.01 28.88
CA GLY A 144 -1.02 10.86 27.46
C GLY A 144 -0.85 9.38 27.14
N MET A 145 -1.56 8.87 26.13
CA MET A 145 -1.70 7.44 25.96
C MET A 145 -0.76 6.95 24.88
N GLN A 146 0.26 6.21 25.28
CA GLN A 146 1.13 5.53 24.33
C GLN A 146 0.34 4.43 23.62
N PRO A 147 0.53 4.24 22.30
CA PRO A 147 -0.08 3.11 21.60
C PRO A 147 0.41 1.79 22.21
N ARG A 148 -0.48 0.79 22.25
CA ARG A 148 -0.10 -0.54 22.76
C ARG A 148 0.92 -1.24 21.87
N ALA A 149 0.87 -0.96 20.57
CA ALA A 149 1.85 -1.41 19.59
C ALA A 149 1.85 -0.48 18.36
N VAL A 150 2.97 -0.47 17.65
CA VAL A 150 3.15 0.20 16.36
C VAL A 150 3.39 -0.84 15.27
N VAL A 151 2.53 -0.86 14.25
CA VAL A 151 2.65 -1.72 13.07
C VAL A 151 3.07 -0.86 11.88
N TYR A 152 4.07 -1.32 11.13
CA TYR A 152 4.41 -0.73 9.83
C TYR A 152 4.18 -1.75 8.71
N ASP A 153 3.19 -1.51 7.85
CA ASP A 153 2.97 -2.32 6.64
C ASP A 153 3.65 -1.67 5.44
N CYS A 154 4.89 -2.09 5.20
CA CYS A 154 5.70 -1.72 4.04
C CYS A 154 5.23 -2.53 2.82
N MET A 155 4.10 -2.12 2.24
CA MET A 155 3.53 -2.80 1.07
C MET A 155 4.20 -2.42 -0.26
N ASP A 156 4.80 -1.22 -0.33
CA ASP A 156 5.53 -0.71 -1.49
C ASP A 156 6.81 0.01 -1.02
N GLU A 157 7.84 0.04 -1.88
CA GLU A 157 9.01 0.90 -1.67
C GLU A 157 8.65 2.35 -2.04
N LEU A 158 7.97 3.04 -1.13
CA LEU A 158 7.41 4.36 -1.40
C LEU A 158 8.48 5.38 -1.86
N SER A 159 9.74 5.18 -1.46
CA SER A 159 10.86 6.06 -1.81
C SER A 159 11.41 5.88 -3.22
N ALA A 160 10.88 4.90 -3.96
CA ALA A 160 11.19 4.63 -5.36
C ALA A 160 10.12 5.16 -6.33
N PHE A 161 9.00 5.72 -5.85
CA PHE A 161 8.04 6.38 -6.74
C PHE A 161 8.57 7.70 -7.27
N GLN A 162 8.05 8.10 -8.44
CA GLN A 162 8.37 9.41 -9.00
C GLN A 162 7.92 10.52 -8.04
N ASN A 163 8.79 11.52 -7.86
CA ASN A 163 8.57 12.66 -6.98
C ASN A 163 8.33 12.32 -5.49
N ALA A 164 8.84 11.17 -5.01
CA ALA A 164 8.76 10.82 -3.59
C ALA A 164 9.38 11.92 -2.69
N PRO A 165 8.72 12.32 -1.59
CA PRO A 165 9.24 13.34 -0.69
C PRO A 165 10.61 12.98 -0.12
N ARG A 166 11.53 13.96 -0.03
CA ARG A 166 12.89 13.72 0.47
C ARG A 166 12.92 13.19 1.91
N GLN A 167 11.98 13.61 2.76
CA GLN A 167 11.93 13.15 4.15
C GLN A 167 11.47 11.69 4.28
N LEU A 168 10.90 11.08 3.23
CA LEU A 168 10.29 9.76 3.30
C LEU A 168 11.26 8.67 3.78
N ARG A 169 12.49 8.63 3.25
CA ARG A 169 13.52 7.66 3.68
C ARG A 169 13.94 7.86 5.13
N GLN A 170 14.07 9.12 5.56
CA GLN A 170 14.43 9.44 6.94
C GLN A 170 13.32 9.01 7.90
N ARG A 171 12.06 9.27 7.53
CA ARG A 171 10.89 8.84 8.31
C ARG A 171 10.71 7.33 8.29
N GLU A 172 11.00 6.65 7.19
CA GLU A 172 10.97 5.19 7.13
C GLU A 172 12.01 4.58 8.07
N ALA A 173 13.24 5.08 8.04
CA ALA A 173 14.29 4.62 8.95
C ALA A 173 13.94 4.89 10.42
N ALA A 174 13.22 5.97 10.73
CA ALA A 174 12.72 6.25 12.07
C ALA A 174 11.53 5.34 12.44
N LEU A 175 10.59 5.10 11.52
CA LEU A 175 9.44 4.24 11.73
C LEU A 175 9.87 2.78 11.96
N LEU A 176 10.83 2.29 11.19
CA LEU A 176 11.43 0.96 11.39
C LEU A 176 12.04 0.79 12.79
N LYS A 177 12.52 1.86 13.43
CA LYS A 177 13.10 1.77 14.79
C LYS A 177 12.04 1.72 15.89
N VAL A 178 10.86 2.29 15.66
CA VAL A 178 9.80 2.41 16.67
C VAL A 178 8.66 1.42 16.46
N ALA A 179 8.58 0.79 15.28
CA ALA A 179 7.63 -0.28 15.02
C ALA A 179 7.93 -1.48 15.91
N ASP A 180 6.87 -2.12 16.40
CA ASP A 180 6.98 -3.41 17.09
C ASP A 180 6.84 -4.58 16.10
N LEU A 181 6.18 -4.34 14.96
CA LEU A 181 5.93 -5.29 13.89
C LEU A 181 6.06 -4.62 12.53
N VAL A 182 6.84 -5.21 11.64
CA VAL A 182 6.95 -4.78 10.25
C VAL A 182 6.38 -5.87 9.34
N LEU A 183 5.47 -5.49 8.46
CA LEU A 183 4.89 -6.36 7.44
C LEU A 183 5.45 -5.92 6.08
N THR A 184 5.74 -6.87 5.19
CA THR A 184 6.23 -6.56 3.83
C THR A 184 5.36 -7.19 2.76
N GLY A 185 5.13 -6.47 1.67
CA GLY A 185 4.20 -6.84 0.58
C GLY A 185 4.65 -7.96 -0.37
N GLY A 186 5.90 -8.43 -0.29
CA GLY A 186 6.45 -9.50 -1.12
C GLY A 186 7.87 -9.92 -0.69
N PRO A 187 8.42 -11.02 -1.26
CA PRO A 187 9.75 -11.52 -0.94
C PRO A 187 10.86 -10.48 -1.16
N SER A 188 10.82 -9.71 -2.25
CA SER A 188 11.85 -8.69 -2.53
C SER A 188 11.91 -7.59 -1.46
N LEU A 189 10.74 -7.09 -1.01
CA LEU A 189 10.66 -6.15 0.11
C LEU A 189 11.10 -6.79 1.42
N TYR A 190 10.69 -8.02 1.69
CA TYR A 190 11.10 -8.74 2.88
C TYR A 190 12.62 -8.82 2.98
N GLU A 191 13.29 -9.26 1.90
CA GLU A 191 14.75 -9.36 1.86
C GLU A 191 15.43 -7.99 2.04
N ALA A 192 14.83 -6.92 1.52
CA ALA A 192 15.34 -5.56 1.70
C ALA A 192 15.20 -5.02 3.14
N LYS A 193 14.19 -5.49 3.92
CA LYS A 193 13.86 -4.93 5.24
C LYS A 193 14.21 -5.86 6.42
N ARG A 194 14.36 -7.18 6.22
CA ARG A 194 14.66 -8.16 7.29
C ARG A 194 15.93 -7.89 8.08
N GLY A 195 16.91 -7.20 7.49
CA GLY A 195 18.14 -6.79 8.16
C GLY A 195 18.03 -5.48 8.94
N LEU A 196 16.92 -4.75 8.78
CA LEU A 196 16.71 -3.42 9.36
C LEU A 196 15.82 -3.43 10.61
N HIS A 197 15.13 -4.56 10.87
CA HIS A 197 14.24 -4.71 12.02
C HIS A 197 14.20 -6.19 12.46
N PRO A 198 14.15 -6.50 13.77
CA PRO A 198 14.17 -7.89 14.25
C PRO A 198 12.83 -8.63 14.07
N ASN A 199 11.70 -7.93 13.93
CA ASN A 199 10.38 -8.53 13.77
C ASN A 199 9.75 -8.12 12.44
N VAL A 200 10.10 -8.84 11.37
CA VAL A 200 9.63 -8.59 10.01
C VAL A 200 8.94 -9.83 9.47
N LEU A 201 7.72 -9.68 8.96
CA LEU A 201 6.96 -10.76 8.34
C LEU A 201 6.78 -10.52 6.83
N CYS A 202 7.17 -11.53 6.05
CA CYS A 202 6.86 -11.58 4.62
C CYS A 202 5.41 -12.03 4.41
N LEU A 203 4.54 -11.10 4.04
CA LEU A 203 3.13 -11.38 3.74
C LEU A 203 2.84 -10.94 2.31
N PRO A 204 3.19 -11.78 1.30
CA PRO A 204 2.97 -11.44 -0.10
C PRO A 204 1.49 -11.18 -0.37
N SER A 205 1.23 -10.45 -1.45
CA SER A 205 -0.13 -10.27 -1.98
C SER A 205 -0.92 -11.58 -2.01
N ALA A 206 -2.18 -11.51 -1.58
CA ALA A 206 -3.12 -12.63 -1.61
C ALA A 206 -4.29 -12.34 -2.55
N VAL A 207 -5.28 -13.25 -2.58
CA VAL A 207 -6.44 -13.15 -3.45
C VAL A 207 -7.74 -13.54 -2.73
N ASP A 208 -8.84 -12.91 -3.13
CA ASP A 208 -10.18 -13.42 -2.87
C ASP A 208 -10.57 -14.38 -4.01
N ALA A 209 -10.14 -15.63 -3.91
CA ALA A 209 -10.28 -16.60 -5.00
C ALA A 209 -11.74 -16.83 -5.41
N ARG A 210 -12.68 -16.73 -4.45
CA ARG A 210 -14.11 -16.88 -4.76
C ARG A 210 -14.61 -15.73 -5.60
N HIS A 211 -14.22 -14.49 -5.29
CA HIS A 211 -14.59 -13.29 -6.05
C HIS A 211 -14.18 -13.39 -7.52
N TYR A 212 -13.00 -13.93 -7.83
CA TYR A 212 -12.52 -14.04 -9.20
C TYR A 212 -12.87 -15.36 -9.90
N SER A 213 -13.48 -16.32 -9.20
CA SER A 213 -13.80 -17.63 -9.78
C SER A 213 -14.78 -17.52 -10.97
N PRO A 214 -14.69 -18.42 -11.97
CA PRO A 214 -15.65 -18.45 -13.08
C PRO A 214 -17.11 -18.61 -12.64
N GLN A 215 -17.34 -19.30 -11.51
CA GLN A 215 -18.69 -19.45 -10.97
C GLN A 215 -19.23 -18.08 -10.50
N PHE A 216 -18.42 -17.29 -9.81
CA PHE A 216 -18.82 -15.95 -9.36
C PHE A 216 -19.02 -14.98 -10.52
N SER A 217 -18.17 -15.02 -11.56
CA SER A 217 -18.33 -14.13 -12.71
C SER A 217 -19.72 -14.26 -13.35
N THR A 218 -20.31 -15.46 -13.31
CA THR A 218 -21.66 -15.74 -13.86
C THR A 218 -22.81 -15.63 -12.84
N SER A 219 -22.54 -15.40 -11.56
CA SER A 219 -23.59 -15.47 -10.51
C SER A 219 -24.39 -14.18 -10.34
N ARG A 220 -24.00 -13.07 -10.98
CA ARG A 220 -24.63 -11.75 -10.80
C ARG A 220 -25.02 -11.14 -12.15
N ILE A 221 -26.30 -11.30 -12.52
CA ILE A 221 -26.86 -10.84 -13.79
C ILE A 221 -26.61 -9.34 -14.02
N ASP A 222 -26.85 -8.49 -13.02
CA ASP A 222 -26.66 -7.04 -13.15
C ASP A 222 -25.20 -6.67 -13.49
N ALA A 223 -24.24 -7.34 -12.84
CA ALA A 223 -22.82 -7.11 -13.09
C ALA A 223 -22.42 -7.61 -14.49
N MET A 224 -22.98 -8.73 -14.95
CA MET A 224 -22.75 -9.23 -16.31
C MET A 224 -23.28 -8.25 -17.36
N LEU A 225 -24.50 -7.73 -17.17
CA LEU A 225 -25.08 -6.74 -18.08
C LEU A 225 -24.26 -5.44 -18.09
N GLN A 226 -23.74 -5.01 -16.94
CA GLN A 226 -22.88 -3.84 -16.86
C GLN A 226 -21.53 -4.08 -17.57
N ALA A 227 -20.91 -5.25 -17.41
CA ALA A 227 -19.68 -5.61 -18.12
C ALA A 227 -19.91 -5.66 -19.64
N GLU A 228 -21.04 -6.22 -20.09
CA GLU A 228 -21.45 -6.23 -21.50
C GLU A 228 -21.61 -4.81 -22.06
N GLN A 229 -22.21 -3.89 -21.29
CA GLN A 229 -22.31 -2.48 -21.70
C GLN A 229 -20.94 -1.80 -21.85
N ILE A 230 -19.98 -2.16 -21.00
CA ILE A 230 -18.63 -1.56 -20.98
C ILE A 230 -17.76 -2.09 -22.13
N GLN A 231 -17.71 -3.40 -22.34
CA GLN A 231 -16.75 -4.03 -23.27
C GLN A 231 -17.36 -4.99 -24.29
N GLY A 232 -18.68 -5.24 -24.28
CA GLY A 232 -19.33 -6.21 -25.16
C GLY A 232 -19.19 -5.92 -26.66
N ARG A 233 -19.02 -4.64 -27.02
CA ARG A 233 -18.77 -4.21 -28.42
C ARG A 233 -17.33 -4.40 -28.89
N ILE A 234 -16.40 -4.68 -27.98
CA ILE A 234 -14.99 -4.91 -28.31
C ILE A 234 -14.88 -6.35 -28.84
N PRO A 235 -14.40 -6.58 -30.08
CA PRO A 235 -14.29 -7.93 -30.62
C PRO A 235 -13.23 -8.77 -29.87
N GLY A 236 -13.19 -10.07 -30.13
CA GLY A 236 -12.10 -10.94 -29.68
C GLY A 236 -10.97 -11.03 -30.72
N PRO A 237 -9.75 -11.47 -30.32
CA PRO A 237 -9.37 -11.83 -28.95
C PRO A 237 -9.05 -10.59 -28.09
N ARG A 238 -9.37 -10.66 -26.79
CA ARG A 238 -9.18 -9.57 -25.82
C ARG A 238 -8.02 -9.86 -24.88
N LEU A 239 -7.01 -8.99 -24.88
CA LEU A 239 -5.85 -9.06 -24.01
C LEU A 239 -5.95 -7.95 -22.97
N GLY A 240 -6.18 -8.30 -21.71
CA GLY A 240 -6.62 -7.34 -20.71
C GLY A 240 -5.66 -7.09 -19.56
N PHE A 241 -5.65 -5.86 -19.07
CA PHE A 241 -5.05 -5.47 -17.79
C PHE A 241 -6.09 -4.68 -16.99
N PHE A 242 -6.16 -4.93 -15.69
CA PHE A 242 -6.80 -4.00 -14.77
C PHE A 242 -5.80 -3.50 -13.74
N GLY A 243 -5.92 -2.25 -13.30
CA GLY A 243 -5.04 -1.66 -12.29
C GLY A 243 -4.85 -0.16 -12.50
N VAL A 244 -4.17 0.48 -11.55
CA VAL A 244 -3.74 1.87 -11.72
C VAL A 244 -2.82 1.99 -12.94
N ILE A 245 -3.10 2.95 -13.80
CA ILE A 245 -2.34 3.24 -15.02
C ILE A 245 -1.42 4.41 -14.68
N ASP A 246 -0.18 4.09 -14.33
CA ASP A 246 0.83 5.02 -13.83
C ASP A 246 2.24 4.65 -14.37
N GLU A 247 3.30 5.25 -13.79
CA GLU A 247 4.68 5.05 -14.21
C GLU A 247 5.20 3.61 -14.11
N ARG A 248 4.46 2.72 -13.44
CA ARG A 248 4.81 1.30 -13.34
C ARG A 248 4.43 0.52 -14.58
N LEU A 249 3.58 1.06 -15.44
CA LEU A 249 3.12 0.38 -16.66
C LEU A 249 4.08 0.66 -17.82
N ASP A 250 4.47 -0.38 -18.55
CA ASP A 250 5.24 -0.22 -19.80
C ASP A 250 4.29 0.17 -20.93
N ILE A 251 4.09 1.48 -21.09
CA ILE A 251 3.22 2.06 -22.12
C ILE A 251 3.75 1.71 -23.53
N ALA A 252 5.07 1.61 -23.70
CA ALA A 252 5.67 1.25 -24.99
C ALA A 252 5.41 -0.23 -25.33
N LEU A 253 5.42 -1.13 -24.34
CA LEU A 253 5.03 -2.52 -24.52
C LEU A 253 3.56 -2.65 -24.93
N ILE A 254 2.67 -1.88 -24.33
CA ILE A 254 1.24 -1.86 -24.71
C ILE A 254 1.08 -1.44 -26.18
N ASP A 255 1.77 -0.39 -26.59
CA ASP A 255 1.78 0.07 -27.97
C ASP A 255 2.34 -1.00 -28.93
N ALA A 256 3.43 -1.66 -28.54
CA ALA A 256 4.07 -2.72 -29.31
C ALA A 256 3.16 -3.96 -29.48
N VAL A 257 2.46 -4.38 -28.42
CA VAL A 257 1.50 -5.50 -28.48
C VAL A 257 0.38 -5.18 -29.47
N ALA A 258 -0.22 -3.99 -29.36
CA ALA A 258 -1.29 -3.56 -30.26
C ALA A 258 -0.82 -3.37 -31.71
N GLN A 259 0.45 -2.99 -31.92
CA GLN A 259 1.05 -2.88 -33.25
C GLN A 259 1.31 -4.23 -33.91
N ALA A 260 1.79 -5.20 -33.12
CA ALA A 260 2.26 -6.48 -33.64
C ALA A 260 1.12 -7.32 -34.23
N GLU A 261 -0.08 -7.21 -33.67
CA GLU A 261 -1.26 -7.99 -34.06
C GLU A 261 -2.51 -7.08 -34.10
N PRO A 262 -2.85 -6.51 -35.27
CA PRO A 262 -3.97 -5.57 -35.40
C PRO A 262 -5.36 -6.14 -35.03
N ASP A 263 -5.51 -7.46 -35.08
CA ASP A 263 -6.76 -8.14 -34.72
C ASP A 263 -6.95 -8.26 -33.20
N TRP A 264 -5.87 -8.20 -32.41
CA TRP A 264 -5.94 -8.25 -30.95
C TRP A 264 -6.52 -6.97 -30.38
N GLN A 265 -7.39 -7.10 -29.39
CA GLN A 265 -7.97 -5.97 -28.67
C GLN A 265 -7.32 -5.84 -27.30
N VAL A 266 -6.53 -4.79 -27.10
CA VAL A 266 -5.87 -4.52 -25.81
C VAL A 266 -6.81 -3.74 -24.91
N VAL A 267 -7.26 -4.34 -23.81
CA VAL A 267 -8.29 -3.79 -22.93
C VAL A 267 -7.65 -3.33 -21.61
N MET A 268 -7.74 -2.03 -21.33
CA MET A 268 -7.06 -1.39 -20.20
C MET A 268 -8.10 -0.81 -19.22
N VAL A 269 -8.20 -1.40 -18.04
CA VAL A 269 -9.20 -1.04 -17.01
C VAL A 269 -8.51 -0.40 -15.80
N GLY A 270 -8.74 0.89 -15.59
CA GLY A 270 -8.30 1.57 -14.37
C GLY A 270 -8.12 3.07 -14.52
N PRO A 271 -7.91 3.77 -13.39
CA PRO A 271 -7.65 5.20 -13.40
C PRO A 271 -6.24 5.50 -13.92
N VAL A 272 -6.11 6.56 -14.72
CA VAL A 272 -4.83 7.15 -15.11
C VAL A 272 -4.40 8.14 -14.04
N VAL A 273 -3.24 7.93 -13.43
CA VAL A 273 -2.71 8.80 -12.37
C VAL A 273 -1.21 8.99 -12.52
N LYS A 274 -0.69 10.10 -12.02
CA LYS A 274 0.75 10.47 -11.98
C LYS A 274 1.45 10.62 -13.33
N ILE A 275 0.85 10.14 -14.41
CA ILE A 275 1.28 10.34 -15.78
C ILE A 275 0.29 11.25 -16.51
N ASP A 276 0.76 11.84 -17.61
CA ASP A 276 -0.07 12.63 -18.50
C ASP A 276 -0.89 11.68 -19.41
N PRO A 277 -2.25 11.73 -19.38
CA PRO A 277 -3.09 10.92 -20.26
C PRO A 277 -2.83 11.12 -21.75
N GLU A 278 -2.24 12.24 -22.16
CA GLU A 278 -1.86 12.48 -23.55
C GLU A 278 -0.70 11.58 -24.03
N GLN A 279 0.09 11.02 -23.12
CA GLN A 279 1.18 10.10 -23.42
C GLN A 279 0.70 8.67 -23.71
N LEU A 280 -0.57 8.36 -23.47
CA LEU A 280 -1.13 7.03 -23.72
C LEU A 280 -1.27 6.76 -25.23
N PRO A 281 -0.90 5.56 -25.72
CA PRO A 281 -1.04 5.20 -27.12
C PRO A 281 -2.51 5.16 -27.55
N ARG A 282 -2.77 5.66 -28.76
CA ARG A 282 -4.11 5.83 -29.34
C ARG A 282 -4.27 5.02 -30.63
N ARG A 283 -4.11 3.70 -30.53
CA ARG A 283 -4.37 2.78 -31.64
C ARG A 283 -5.84 2.35 -31.65
N PRO A 284 -6.41 2.02 -32.82
CA PRO A 284 -7.83 1.64 -32.93
C PRO A 284 -8.20 0.37 -32.14
N ASN A 285 -7.22 -0.44 -31.77
CA ASN A 285 -7.38 -1.68 -31.01
C ASN A 285 -6.89 -1.59 -29.55
N ILE A 286 -6.67 -0.38 -29.02
CA ILE A 286 -6.41 -0.14 -27.59
C ILE A 286 -7.63 0.53 -26.98
N HIS A 287 -8.16 -0.06 -25.90
CA HIS A 287 -9.39 0.36 -25.25
C HIS A 287 -9.13 0.78 -23.81
N TRP A 288 -9.11 2.08 -23.54
CA TRP A 288 -8.96 2.65 -22.20
C TRP A 288 -10.35 2.82 -21.54
N LEU A 289 -10.72 1.90 -20.65
CA LEU A 289 -12.07 1.81 -20.07
C LEU A 289 -12.25 2.63 -18.78
N GLY A 290 -11.19 3.30 -18.33
CA GLY A 290 -11.18 4.05 -17.08
C GLY A 290 -11.37 3.17 -15.84
N GLN A 291 -11.56 3.82 -14.69
CA GLN A 291 -11.76 3.12 -13.42
C GLN A 291 -13.10 2.38 -13.38
N GLN A 292 -13.05 1.12 -12.95
CA GLN A 292 -14.24 0.27 -12.76
C GLN A 292 -14.32 -0.20 -11.30
N PRO A 293 -15.53 -0.43 -10.75
CA PRO A 293 -15.68 -0.94 -9.39
C PRO A 293 -15.05 -2.32 -9.23
N TYR A 294 -14.40 -2.58 -8.09
CA TYR A 294 -13.81 -3.89 -7.76
C TYR A 294 -14.81 -5.05 -7.92
N ALA A 295 -16.07 -4.80 -7.57
CA ALA A 295 -17.14 -5.78 -7.66
C ALA A 295 -17.44 -6.26 -9.10
N LEU A 296 -17.02 -5.50 -10.12
CA LEU A 296 -17.27 -5.74 -11.54
C LEU A 296 -16.08 -6.39 -12.26
N LEU A 297 -14.88 -6.32 -11.68
CA LEU A 297 -13.65 -6.82 -12.31
C LEU A 297 -13.74 -8.31 -12.71
N PRO A 298 -14.34 -9.24 -11.91
CA PRO A 298 -14.46 -10.63 -12.32
C PRO A 298 -15.25 -10.81 -13.62
N GLN A 299 -16.32 -10.04 -13.83
CA GLN A 299 -17.12 -10.09 -15.06
C GLN A 299 -16.35 -9.55 -16.26
N LEU A 300 -15.55 -8.49 -16.07
CA LEU A 300 -14.70 -7.98 -17.14
C LEU A 300 -13.61 -8.98 -17.53
N VAL A 301 -12.91 -9.53 -16.53
CA VAL A 301 -11.84 -10.52 -16.73
C VAL A 301 -12.34 -11.81 -17.36
N ALA A 302 -13.56 -12.26 -17.02
CA ALA A 302 -14.16 -13.47 -17.57
C ALA A 302 -14.23 -13.46 -19.11
N ASP A 303 -14.26 -12.28 -19.70
CA ASP A 303 -14.37 -12.04 -21.13
C ASP A 303 -13.01 -11.82 -21.83
N TRP A 304 -11.90 -11.86 -21.08
CA TRP A 304 -10.55 -11.74 -21.62
C TRP A 304 -9.97 -13.11 -21.99
N ASP A 305 -9.19 -13.14 -23.08
CA ASP A 305 -8.50 -14.33 -23.54
C ASP A 305 -7.11 -14.48 -22.91
N VAL A 306 -6.44 -13.35 -22.66
CA VAL A 306 -5.13 -13.30 -21.98
C VAL A 306 -5.12 -12.14 -21.00
N CYS A 307 -4.59 -12.37 -19.80
CA CYS A 307 -4.35 -11.30 -18.84
C CYS A 307 -2.89 -10.86 -18.86
N LEU A 308 -2.67 -9.56 -18.91
CA LEU A 308 -1.36 -8.93 -19.06
C LEU A 308 -0.87 -8.39 -17.72
N LEU A 309 0.43 -8.53 -17.47
CA LEU A 309 1.17 -7.80 -16.43
C LEU A 309 2.33 -7.04 -17.10
N PRO A 310 2.04 -5.97 -17.88
CA PRO A 310 3.04 -5.27 -18.68
C PRO A 310 3.73 -4.19 -17.85
N PHE A 311 4.42 -4.59 -16.77
CA PHE A 311 5.10 -3.64 -15.90
C PHE A 311 6.42 -3.17 -16.51
N ALA A 312 6.67 -1.87 -16.48
CA ALA A 312 7.98 -1.30 -16.78
C ALA A 312 9.00 -1.82 -15.77
N LEU A 313 10.24 -2.08 -16.19
CA LEU A 313 11.32 -2.54 -15.30
C LEU A 313 12.13 -1.33 -14.82
N ASN A 314 11.66 -0.68 -13.76
CA ASN A 314 12.25 0.54 -13.22
C ASN A 314 12.31 0.50 -11.69
N GLU A 315 12.70 1.60 -11.03
CA GLU A 315 12.83 1.63 -9.57
C GLU A 315 11.49 1.37 -8.85
N SER A 316 10.36 1.87 -9.39
CA SER A 316 9.04 1.74 -8.75
C SER A 316 8.42 0.35 -8.88
N THR A 317 8.92 -0.49 -9.79
CA THR A 317 8.50 -1.89 -9.97
C THR A 317 9.50 -2.91 -9.44
N ARG A 318 10.67 -2.46 -8.96
CA ARG A 318 11.72 -3.36 -8.44
C ARG A 318 11.23 -4.26 -7.30
N PHE A 319 10.30 -3.76 -6.50
CA PHE A 319 9.85 -4.35 -5.24
C PHE A 319 8.36 -4.69 -5.22
N ILE A 320 7.71 -4.80 -6.39
CA ILE A 320 6.28 -5.06 -6.46
C ILE A 320 5.98 -6.56 -6.40
N SER A 321 4.90 -6.90 -5.71
CA SER A 321 4.28 -8.22 -5.74
C SER A 321 2.81 -8.06 -6.15
N PRO A 322 2.50 -8.09 -7.46
CA PRO A 322 1.19 -7.69 -7.97
C PRO A 322 0.10 -8.71 -7.65
N THR A 323 -0.95 -8.27 -6.93
CA THR A 323 -2.16 -9.06 -6.60
C THR A 323 -2.79 -9.70 -7.84
N LYS A 324 -2.77 -8.95 -8.94
CA LYS A 324 -3.36 -9.29 -10.25
C LYS A 324 -2.94 -10.66 -10.74
N THR A 325 -1.71 -11.08 -10.44
CA THR A 325 -1.21 -12.41 -10.81
C THR A 325 -2.12 -13.51 -10.27
N LEU A 326 -2.44 -13.46 -8.97
CA LEU A 326 -3.32 -14.43 -8.32
C LEU A 326 -4.78 -14.20 -8.70
N GLU A 327 -5.21 -12.96 -8.93
CA GLU A 327 -6.57 -12.62 -9.36
C GLU A 327 -6.88 -13.23 -10.76
N TYR A 328 -5.93 -13.14 -11.70
CA TYR A 328 -6.04 -13.74 -13.02
C TYR A 328 -5.99 -15.26 -13.00
N MET A 329 -5.14 -15.84 -12.14
CA MET A 329 -5.11 -17.29 -11.91
C MET A 329 -6.42 -17.81 -11.33
N ALA A 330 -7.00 -17.09 -10.36
CA ALA A 330 -8.31 -17.43 -9.79
C ALA A 330 -9.45 -17.32 -10.81
N ALA A 331 -9.33 -16.42 -11.79
CA ALA A 331 -10.21 -16.31 -12.95
C ALA A 331 -9.89 -17.33 -14.07
N GLU A 332 -8.94 -18.23 -13.84
CA GLU A 332 -8.50 -19.29 -14.78
C GLU A 332 -7.96 -18.76 -16.11
N LYS A 333 -7.49 -17.50 -16.14
CA LYS A 333 -6.95 -16.85 -17.33
C LYS A 333 -5.44 -17.05 -17.48
N PRO A 334 -4.93 -17.31 -18.70
CA PRO A 334 -3.49 -17.33 -18.92
C PRO A 334 -2.91 -15.94 -18.64
N VAL A 335 -1.74 -15.91 -17.99
CA VAL A 335 -1.08 -14.68 -17.57
C VAL A 335 0.24 -14.53 -18.31
N VAL A 336 0.46 -13.37 -18.91
CA VAL A 336 1.73 -12.99 -19.54
C VAL A 336 2.29 -11.78 -18.81
N SER A 337 3.53 -11.87 -18.34
CA SER A 337 4.17 -10.85 -17.50
C SER A 337 5.53 -10.44 -18.05
N THR A 338 5.90 -9.19 -17.84
CA THR A 338 7.32 -8.78 -17.84
C THR A 338 8.04 -9.45 -16.66
N PRO A 339 9.39 -9.51 -16.64
CA PRO A 339 10.14 -10.25 -15.61
C PRO A 339 10.22 -9.49 -14.29
N VAL A 340 9.06 -9.16 -13.71
CA VAL A 340 8.95 -8.65 -12.34
C VAL A 340 9.51 -9.71 -11.40
N HIS A 341 10.50 -9.33 -10.59
CA HIS A 341 11.29 -10.25 -9.76
C HIS A 341 10.41 -11.22 -8.96
N ASP A 342 9.42 -10.71 -8.23
CA ASP A 342 8.57 -11.53 -7.37
C ASP A 342 7.58 -12.39 -8.17
N VAL A 343 7.16 -11.95 -9.36
CA VAL A 343 6.34 -12.79 -10.26
C VAL A 343 7.15 -13.96 -10.78
N VAL A 344 8.38 -13.72 -11.23
CA VAL A 344 9.30 -14.77 -11.69
C VAL A 344 9.59 -15.75 -10.55
N ALA A 345 9.95 -15.24 -9.37
CA ALA A 345 10.36 -16.06 -8.24
C ALA A 345 9.21 -16.92 -7.66
N MET A 346 7.98 -16.39 -7.64
CA MET A 346 6.85 -17.09 -7.02
C MET A 346 6.02 -17.91 -8.01
N TYR A 347 5.97 -17.50 -9.28
CA TYR A 347 4.96 -17.96 -10.24
C TYR A 347 5.51 -18.28 -11.64
N GLY A 348 6.84 -18.25 -11.84
CA GLY A 348 7.47 -18.43 -13.16
C GLY A 348 7.16 -19.77 -13.84
N ASP A 349 6.74 -20.79 -13.09
CA ASP A 349 6.35 -22.10 -13.63
C ASP A 349 4.98 -22.06 -14.33
N VAL A 350 4.09 -21.15 -13.92
CA VAL A 350 2.69 -21.06 -14.39
C VAL A 350 2.38 -19.76 -15.15
N VAL A 351 3.18 -18.72 -14.95
CA VAL A 351 3.07 -17.43 -15.66
C VAL A 351 4.06 -17.39 -16.81
N ARG A 352 3.62 -17.00 -17.99
CA ARG A 352 4.52 -16.82 -19.14
C ARG A 352 5.29 -15.51 -18.98
N ILE A 353 6.62 -15.61 -18.86
CA ILE A 353 7.50 -14.45 -18.70
C ILE A 353 8.09 -14.02 -20.05
N GLY A 354 7.79 -12.80 -20.48
CA GLY A 354 8.42 -12.15 -21.63
C GLY A 354 9.53 -11.22 -21.17
N HIS A 355 10.79 -11.56 -21.44
CA HIS A 355 11.96 -10.80 -21.00
C HIS A 355 12.23 -9.52 -21.81
N ASP A 356 11.61 -9.41 -22.97
CA ASP A 356 11.56 -8.21 -23.81
C ASP A 356 10.19 -8.13 -24.51
N HIS A 357 9.98 -7.08 -25.31
CA HIS A 357 8.72 -6.87 -26.01
C HIS A 357 8.37 -8.01 -26.97
N ALA A 358 9.36 -8.55 -27.69
CA ALA A 358 9.13 -9.65 -28.65
C ALA A 358 8.72 -10.94 -27.93
N ALA A 359 9.45 -11.31 -26.87
CA ALA A 359 9.15 -12.48 -26.05
C ALA A 359 7.79 -12.35 -25.33
N PHE A 360 7.41 -11.14 -24.92
CA PHE A 360 6.09 -10.88 -24.33
C PHE A 360 4.98 -11.11 -25.36
N ILE A 361 5.12 -10.58 -26.58
CA ILE A 361 4.16 -10.77 -27.67
C ILE A 361 4.05 -12.26 -28.05
N GLU A 362 5.17 -12.97 -28.17
CA GLU A 362 5.17 -14.43 -28.37
C GLU A 362 4.48 -15.17 -27.23
N GLY A 363 4.64 -14.69 -25.99
CA GLY A 363 3.91 -15.20 -24.83
C GLY A 363 2.39 -15.08 -25.00
N CYS A 364 1.91 -13.95 -25.52
CA CYS A 364 0.50 -13.73 -25.84
C CYS A 364 0.03 -14.64 -26.99
N ARG A 365 0.80 -14.78 -28.08
CA ARG A 365 0.49 -15.71 -29.18
C ARG A 365 0.34 -17.14 -28.67
N TRP A 366 1.28 -17.57 -27.82
CA TRP A 366 1.23 -18.89 -27.20
C TRP A 366 -0.03 -19.07 -26.35
N ALA A 367 -0.36 -18.09 -25.50
CA ALA A 367 -1.53 -18.15 -24.63
C ALA A 367 -2.85 -18.26 -25.44
N LEU A 368 -2.96 -17.55 -26.55
CA LEU A 368 -4.12 -17.63 -27.46
C LEU A 368 -4.19 -18.94 -28.24
N SER A 369 -3.06 -19.59 -28.51
CA SER A 369 -3.00 -20.88 -29.21
C SER A 369 -3.24 -22.10 -28.31
N GLU A 370 -3.28 -21.91 -26.99
CA GLU A 370 -3.38 -23.00 -26.02
C GLU A 370 -4.77 -23.65 -26.04
N THR A 371 -4.82 -24.96 -26.28
CA THR A 371 -6.08 -25.72 -26.38
C THR A 371 -6.03 -27.05 -25.63
N GLY A 372 -7.22 -27.56 -25.30
CA GLY A 372 -7.40 -28.91 -24.76
C GLY A 372 -6.67 -29.16 -23.44
N TYR A 373 -5.91 -30.25 -23.38
CA TYR A 373 -5.26 -30.75 -22.17
C TYR A 373 -4.30 -29.74 -21.52
N LYS A 374 -3.48 -29.04 -22.31
CA LYS A 374 -2.49 -28.08 -21.79
C LYS A 374 -3.14 -26.94 -20.99
N ARG A 375 -4.28 -26.44 -21.49
CA ARG A 375 -5.08 -25.42 -20.80
C ARG A 375 -5.60 -25.93 -19.45
N ALA A 376 -6.09 -27.16 -19.41
CA ALA A 376 -6.59 -27.78 -18.17
C ALA A 376 -5.46 -28.01 -17.16
N GLU A 377 -4.29 -28.44 -17.61
CA GLU A 377 -3.09 -28.63 -16.80
C GLU A 377 -2.63 -27.31 -16.16
N ARG A 378 -2.45 -26.25 -16.96
CA ARG A 378 -2.12 -24.91 -16.46
C ARG A 378 -3.14 -24.39 -15.45
N ILE A 379 -4.44 -24.56 -15.71
CA ILE A 379 -5.50 -24.17 -14.76
C ILE A 379 -5.35 -24.92 -13.44
N GLY A 380 -5.09 -26.24 -13.48
CA GLY A 380 -4.85 -27.04 -12.29
C GLY A 380 -3.68 -26.52 -11.44
N GLU A 381 -2.54 -26.22 -12.07
CA GLU A 381 -1.34 -25.69 -11.40
C GLU A 381 -1.58 -24.28 -10.83
N MET A 382 -2.26 -23.41 -11.57
CA MET A 382 -2.64 -22.07 -11.11
C MET A 382 -3.57 -22.13 -9.90
N LEU A 383 -4.59 -23.00 -9.92
CA LEU A 383 -5.52 -23.15 -8.79
C LEU A 383 -4.84 -23.76 -7.56
N ALA A 384 -3.92 -24.71 -7.76
CA ALA A 384 -3.08 -25.23 -6.68
C ALA A 384 -2.23 -24.12 -6.04
N THR A 385 -1.67 -23.23 -6.86
CA THR A 385 -0.93 -22.05 -6.40
C THR A 385 -1.83 -21.08 -5.62
N VAL A 386 -2.97 -20.68 -6.21
CA VAL A 386 -3.95 -19.77 -5.61
C VAL A 386 -4.43 -20.28 -4.24
N SER A 387 -4.61 -21.59 -4.07
CA SER A 387 -5.08 -22.17 -2.80
C SER A 387 -4.18 -21.87 -1.59
N ARG A 388 -2.92 -21.50 -1.83
CA ARG A 388 -1.93 -21.16 -0.80
C ARG A 388 -2.04 -19.71 -0.32
N PHE A 389 -2.73 -18.85 -1.06
CA PHE A 389 -2.80 -17.42 -0.80
C PHE A 389 -4.24 -16.98 -0.52
N SER A 390 -4.49 -16.47 0.68
CA SER A 390 -5.82 -16.00 1.08
C SER A 390 -5.71 -14.75 1.93
N TRP A 391 -6.55 -13.75 1.63
CA TRP A 391 -6.68 -12.56 2.47
C TRP A 391 -7.21 -12.90 3.87
N ASP A 392 -8.03 -13.95 4.03
CA ASP A 392 -8.49 -14.40 5.35
C ASP A 392 -7.35 -14.96 6.19
N ASN A 393 -6.52 -15.82 5.60
CA ASN A 393 -5.35 -16.37 6.28
C ASN A 393 -4.33 -15.27 6.59
N THR A 394 -4.11 -14.34 5.66
CA THR A 394 -3.18 -13.21 5.85
C THR A 394 -3.65 -12.31 7.00
N ALA A 395 -4.93 -11.94 7.04
CA ALA A 395 -5.48 -11.14 8.13
C ALA A 395 -5.41 -11.87 9.48
N LYS A 396 -5.67 -13.19 9.49
CA LYS A 396 -5.50 -14.02 10.68
C LYS A 396 -4.06 -14.00 11.18
N THR A 397 -3.08 -14.25 10.31
CA THR A 397 -1.65 -14.22 10.67
C THR A 397 -1.23 -12.85 11.20
N ILE A 398 -1.72 -11.77 10.61
CA ILE A 398 -1.46 -10.41 11.09
C ILE A 398 -2.05 -10.20 12.49
N HIS A 399 -3.30 -10.61 12.71
CA HIS A 399 -3.92 -10.50 14.03
C HIS A 399 -3.13 -11.28 15.09
N GLU A 400 -2.76 -12.53 14.81
CA GLU A 400 -1.94 -13.36 15.71
C GLU A 400 -0.57 -12.71 15.99
N ALA A 401 0.06 -12.09 14.99
CA ALA A 401 1.32 -11.37 15.15
C ALA A 401 1.18 -10.12 16.03
N ILE A 402 0.08 -9.36 15.87
CA ILE A 402 -0.24 -8.22 16.72
C ILE A 402 -0.46 -8.69 18.17
N GLU A 403 -1.26 -9.72 18.39
CA GLU A 403 -1.49 -10.28 19.74
C GLU A 403 -0.20 -10.77 20.40
N SER A 404 0.70 -11.40 19.62
CA SER A 404 2.02 -11.81 20.11
C SER A 404 2.86 -10.63 20.58
N VAL A 405 2.85 -9.52 19.84
CA VAL A 405 3.55 -8.29 20.21
C VAL A 405 2.93 -7.67 21.47
N LEU A 406 1.60 -7.61 21.53
CA LEU A 406 0.87 -7.08 22.69
C LEU A 406 1.17 -7.90 23.96
N GLY A 407 1.20 -9.22 23.84
CA GLY A 407 1.58 -10.12 24.94
C GLY A 407 3.02 -9.93 25.40
N ALA A 408 3.97 -9.80 24.47
CA ALA A 408 5.37 -9.55 24.80
C ALA A 408 5.55 -8.22 25.54
N ARG A 409 4.88 -7.14 25.10
CA ARG A 409 4.94 -5.83 25.77
C ARG A 409 4.32 -5.83 27.15
N ALA A 410 3.25 -6.60 27.37
CA ALA A 410 2.65 -6.75 28.70
C ALA A 410 3.60 -7.44 29.71
N LEU A 411 4.53 -8.27 29.23
CA LEU A 411 5.52 -8.98 30.04
C LEU A 411 6.81 -8.17 30.27
N MET A 412 7.05 -7.10 29.51
CA MET A 412 8.18 -6.20 29.75
C MET A 412 7.83 -5.23 30.89
N PRO A 413 8.66 -5.12 31.94
CA PRO A 413 8.45 -4.08 32.95
C PRO A 413 8.50 -2.72 32.25
N GLN A 414 7.48 -1.88 32.48
CA GLN A 414 7.56 -0.50 32.02
C GLN A 414 8.85 0.12 32.57
N PRO A 415 9.61 0.88 31.77
CA PRO A 415 10.68 1.67 32.32
C PRO A 415 10.09 2.54 33.43
N LEU A 416 10.55 2.35 34.67
CA LEU A 416 10.35 3.33 35.72
C LEU A 416 10.67 4.68 35.10
N ALA A 417 9.71 5.61 35.16
CA ALA A 417 9.93 6.98 34.75
C ALA A 417 11.30 7.39 35.30
N LEU A 418 12.21 7.82 34.42
CA LEU A 418 13.44 8.45 34.85
C LEU A 418 13.01 9.69 35.64
N GLU A 419 12.85 9.54 36.95
CA GLU A 419 12.96 10.66 37.87
C GLU A 419 14.27 11.32 37.52
N GLN A 420 14.19 12.58 37.09
CA GLN A 420 15.35 13.40 36.85
C GLN A 420 16.13 13.42 38.16
N ALA A 421 17.22 12.65 38.22
CA ALA A 421 18.17 12.76 39.30
C ALA A 421 18.60 14.24 39.37
N PRO A 422 18.52 14.89 40.54
CA PRO A 422 19.00 16.25 40.68
C PRO A 422 20.48 16.27 40.27
N VAL A 423 20.80 17.13 39.31
CA VAL A 423 22.18 17.40 38.93
C VAL A 423 22.77 18.22 40.07
N ASP A 424 23.50 17.56 40.97
CA ASP A 424 24.39 18.23 41.89
C ASP A 424 25.52 18.87 41.06
N VAL A 425 25.46 20.18 40.93
CA VAL A 425 26.55 20.97 40.34
C VAL A 425 27.63 21.08 41.40
N GLU A 426 28.56 20.13 41.40
CA GLU A 426 29.79 20.25 42.17
C GLU A 426 30.68 21.32 41.51
N GLU A 427 30.89 22.44 42.21
CA GLU A 427 31.83 23.48 41.84
C GLU A 427 33.25 22.90 41.76
N LEU A 428 33.87 22.94 40.58
CA LEU A 428 35.28 22.64 40.41
C LEU A 428 36.13 23.76 41.05
N PRO A 429 37.19 23.43 41.82
CA PRO A 429 38.03 24.44 42.46
C PRO A 429 38.82 25.26 41.43
N ALA A 430 38.85 26.57 41.67
CA ALA A 430 39.74 27.51 40.98
C ALA A 430 41.20 27.33 41.43
N GLU A 431 42.12 27.82 40.57
CA GLU A 431 43.61 27.80 40.64
C GLU A 431 44.24 26.61 39.88
N VAL A 432 45.09 26.80 38.87
CA VAL A 432 46.27 27.69 38.80
C VAL A 432 46.45 28.27 37.39
N ALA A 433 46.86 29.54 37.37
CA ALA A 433 47.10 30.39 36.21
C ALA A 433 48.43 30.14 35.49
N THR A 434 48.47 30.66 34.25
CA THR A 434 49.64 31.18 33.48
C THR A 434 50.70 30.20 32.96
N VAL A 435 50.85 30.11 31.63
CA VAL A 435 51.87 30.75 30.76
C VAL A 435 51.49 30.38 29.31
N GLY A 436 51.11 31.30 28.41
CA GLY A 436 52.05 32.02 27.56
C GLY A 436 51.44 32.27 26.18
N ASN A 437 51.42 33.54 25.78
CA ASN A 437 51.01 34.05 24.48
C ASN A 437 51.89 33.51 23.34
N LEU A 438 51.30 33.07 22.23
CA LEU A 438 51.91 33.14 20.90
C LEU A 438 50.81 33.10 19.83
N ALA A 439 50.51 34.28 19.30
CA ALA A 439 49.88 34.42 18.00
C ALA A 439 50.82 33.94 16.90
N LEU A 440 50.29 33.36 15.81
CA LEU A 440 50.59 33.73 14.42
C LEU A 440 49.91 32.77 13.40
N THR A 441 49.21 33.42 12.46
CA THR A 441 49.09 33.11 11.02
C THR A 441 48.27 31.92 10.51
N ALA A 442 47.20 32.28 9.78
CA ALA A 442 46.57 31.48 8.74
C ALA A 442 47.46 31.39 7.48
N PRO A 443 47.39 30.30 6.69
CA PRO A 443 47.87 30.30 5.32
C PRO A 443 46.72 30.42 4.30
N ARG A 444 46.92 31.33 3.34
CA ARG A 444 46.16 31.49 2.10
C ARG A 444 46.59 30.43 1.06
N ALA A 445 45.58 29.84 0.43
CA ALA A 445 45.39 29.50 -0.99
C ALA A 445 46.58 29.13 -1.93
N ALA A 446 46.43 27.97 -2.58
CA ALA A 446 46.66 27.73 -4.01
C ALA A 446 45.58 26.71 -4.45
N GLY A 447 44.82 26.80 -5.55
CA GLY A 447 44.98 27.54 -6.80
C GLY A 447 44.98 26.55 -7.96
N VAL A 448 43.80 26.09 -8.43
CA VAL A 448 43.67 25.40 -9.72
C VAL A 448 42.48 25.96 -10.49
N LYS A 449 42.78 26.37 -11.73
CA LYS A 449 41.94 27.12 -12.67
C LYS A 449 40.95 26.22 -13.40
N VAL A 450 39.72 26.73 -13.56
CA VAL A 450 38.71 26.23 -14.50
C VAL A 450 38.75 27.12 -15.75
N HIS A 451 38.86 26.52 -16.94
CA HIS A 451 38.67 27.21 -18.23
C HIS A 451 37.22 27.07 -18.70
N PRO A 452 36.54 28.15 -19.15
CA PRO A 452 35.20 28.09 -19.72
C PRO A 452 35.25 27.94 -21.24
N VAL A 453 34.29 27.19 -21.80
CA VAL A 453 34.02 27.09 -23.25
C VAL A 453 32.70 27.84 -23.54
N PRO A 454 32.61 28.65 -24.60
CA PRO A 454 31.63 29.74 -24.68
C PRO A 454 30.31 29.35 -25.35
N ALA A 455 29.26 30.07 -24.95
CA ALA A 455 27.96 30.10 -25.60
C ALA A 455 28.03 30.75 -26.99
N LYS A 456 27.34 30.16 -27.97
CA LYS A 456 26.92 30.84 -29.21
C LYS A 456 25.40 30.96 -29.22
N ARG A 457 24.95 32.19 -29.40
CA ARG A 457 23.57 32.60 -29.71
C ARG A 457 23.60 33.32 -31.06
N ASN A 458 22.51 33.16 -31.83
CA ASN A 458 21.98 33.95 -32.96
C ASN A 458 21.57 32.99 -34.09
N LEU A 459 20.48 33.15 -34.84
CA LEU A 459 19.24 33.94 -34.80
C LEU A 459 18.43 33.46 -36.03
N ALA A 460 17.09 33.49 -35.94
CA ALA A 460 16.10 33.72 -37.01
C ALA A 460 15.78 32.67 -38.11
N GLN A 461 14.49 32.31 -38.11
CA GLN A 461 13.48 32.37 -39.18
C GLN A 461 13.36 31.34 -40.34
N ALA A 462 12.10 30.91 -40.48
CA ALA A 462 11.30 30.60 -41.68
C ALA A 462 11.45 29.23 -42.37
N GLY A 463 10.31 28.55 -42.49
CA GLY A 463 10.09 27.28 -43.19
C GLY A 463 8.87 26.57 -42.63
#